data_AF-A0AAP0NRA0-F1
#
_entry.id   AF-A0AAP0NRA0-F1
#
_cell.length_a   1.000
_cell.length_b   1.000
_cell.length_c   1.000
_cell.angle_alpha   90.00
_cell.angle_beta   90.00
_cell.angle_gamma   90.00
#
_symmetry.space_group_name_H-M   'P 1'
#
loop_
_entity.id
_entity.type
_entity.pdbx_description
1 polymer ?
#
loop_
_entity_poly.entity_id
_entity_poly.type
_entity_poly.pdbx_seq_one_letter_code
_entity_poly.pdbx_strand_id
1 'polypeptide(L)'
;MAQLSRQHVLDVENQINCPANKLFDFIKNNFTMLPQIFPSFLKGEVLEGDGKSLGSVTQWEYFLGVNPNEVFVVKEKLVEIDDKSMSFTREAIEDVMKNHKRFDLKVTVIPKGTEESINEHYI
;
A
#
# COMPACT_ATOMS: atom_id res chain seq x y z
N MET A 1 14.61 -24.13 18.26
CA MET A 1 14.38 -24.23 16.80
C MET A 1 13.48 -23.07 16.42
N ALA A 2 14.04 -21.96 15.94
CA ALA A 2 13.25 -20.86 15.40
C ALA A 2 12.91 -21.20 13.94
N GLN A 3 11.63 -21.46 13.67
CA GLN A 3 11.15 -21.61 12.29
C GLN A 3 11.22 -20.23 11.64
N LEU A 4 12.22 -20.00 10.78
CA LEU A 4 12.26 -18.84 9.91
C LEU A 4 11.00 -18.88 9.04
N SER A 5 10.06 -17.97 9.28
CA SER A 5 8.89 -17.79 8.44
C SER A 5 9.38 -17.38 7.05
N ARG A 6 9.04 -18.17 6.03
CA ARG A 6 9.34 -17.84 4.63
C ARG A 6 8.50 -16.62 4.24
N GLN A 7 9.12 -15.44 4.24
CA GLN A 7 8.50 -14.20 3.78
C GLN A 7 8.41 -14.28 2.25
N HIS A 8 7.20 -14.24 1.70
CA HIS A 8 6.98 -14.15 0.27
C HIS A 8 6.82 -12.67 -0.05
N VAL A 9 7.71 -12.12 -0.88
CA VAL A 9 7.69 -10.72 -1.32
C VAL A 9 7.21 -10.70 -2.77
N LEU A 10 6.25 -9.82 -3.06
CA LEU A 10 5.80 -9.51 -4.42
C LEU A 10 6.13 -8.06 -4.69
N ASP A 11 7.08 -7.83 -5.60
CA ASP A 11 7.47 -6.49 -6.03
C ASP A 11 6.80 -6.17 -7.36
N VAL A 12 6.13 -5.02 -7.43
CA VAL A 12 5.43 -4.54 -8.62
C VAL A 12 5.80 -3.09 -8.87
N GLU A 13 6.22 -2.79 -10.08
CA GLU A 13 6.50 -1.42 -10.53
C GLU A 13 5.50 -1.01 -11.61
N ASN A 14 4.98 0.22 -11.51
CA ASN A 14 4.08 0.80 -12.51
C ASN A 14 4.47 2.24 -12.81
N GLN A 15 4.51 2.58 -14.10
CA GLN A 15 4.78 3.94 -14.53
C GLN A 15 3.52 4.80 -14.49
N ILE A 16 3.55 5.90 -13.74
CA ILE A 16 2.42 6.83 -13.62
C ILE A 16 2.78 8.17 -14.27
N ASN A 17 1.85 8.75 -15.02
CA ASN A 17 1.98 10.08 -15.64
C ASN A 17 1.58 11.19 -14.65
N CYS A 18 2.23 11.22 -13.48
CA CYS A 18 2.05 12.23 -12.44
C CYS A 18 3.43 12.60 -11.87
N PRO A 19 3.71 13.88 -11.56
CA PRO A 19 4.92 14.25 -10.83
C PRO A 19 5.00 13.50 -9.49
N ALA A 20 6.16 12.91 -9.19
CA ALA A 20 6.35 12.06 -8.01
C ALA A 20 5.97 12.76 -6.70
N ASN A 21 6.39 14.01 -6.52
CA ASN A 21 6.04 14.80 -5.33
C ASN A 21 4.53 14.98 -5.18
N LYS A 22 3.80 15.26 -6.27
CA LYS A 22 2.34 15.41 -6.23
C LYS A 22 1.64 14.11 -5.87
N LEU A 23 2.11 12.98 -6.43
CA LEU A 23 1.56 11.68 -6.11
C LEU A 23 1.82 11.31 -4.65
N PHE A 24 3.05 11.51 -4.18
CA PHE A 24 3.42 11.22 -2.80
C PHE A 24 2.67 12.13 -1.80
N ASP A 25 2.59 13.43 -2.07
CA ASP A 25 1.81 14.37 -1.26
C ASP A 25 0.33 13.98 -1.19
N PHE A 26 -0.24 13.52 -2.32
CA PHE A 26 -1.61 13.01 -2.36
C PHE A 26 -1.76 11.77 -1.49
N ILE A 27 -0.90 10.77 -1.67
CA ILE A 27 -0.94 9.52 -0.89
C ILE A 27 -0.78 9.82 0.60
N LYS A 28 0.18 10.65 0.99
CA LYS A 28 0.45 10.97 2.39
C LYS A 28 -0.72 11.69 3.06
N ASN A 29 -1.33 12.67 2.39
CA ASN A 29 -2.27 13.58 3.03
C ASN A 29 -3.74 13.25 2.74
N ASN A 30 -4.03 12.53 1.65
CA ASN A 30 -5.38 12.33 1.12
C ASN A 30 -5.69 10.86 0.83
N PHE A 31 -4.94 9.90 1.41
CA PHE A 31 -5.18 8.46 1.23
C PHE A 31 -6.64 8.05 1.52
N THR A 32 -7.25 8.69 2.51
CA THR A 32 -8.64 8.42 2.93
C THR A 32 -9.69 8.86 1.91
N MET A 33 -9.29 9.62 0.87
CA MET A 33 -10.18 9.99 -0.24
C MET A 33 -10.34 8.89 -1.29
N LEU A 34 -9.53 7.82 -1.24
CA LEU A 34 -9.56 6.77 -2.26
C LEU A 34 -10.96 6.16 -2.52
N PRO A 35 -11.84 5.91 -1.52
CA PRO A 35 -13.20 5.46 -1.78
C PRO A 35 -14.05 6.43 -2.59
N GLN A 36 -13.79 7.73 -2.46
CA GLN A 36 -14.51 8.75 -3.23
C GLN A 36 -14.02 8.81 -4.67
N ILE A 37 -12.73 8.52 -4.90
CA ILE A 37 -12.10 8.51 -6.23
C ILE A 37 -12.42 7.21 -6.97
N PHE A 38 -12.46 6.08 -6.26
CA PHE A 38 -12.67 4.74 -6.82
C PHE A 38 -13.86 4.01 -6.17
N PRO A 39 -15.07 4.59 -6.13
CA PRO A 39 -16.20 4.06 -5.36
C PRO A 39 -16.70 2.70 -5.83
N SER A 40 -16.43 2.33 -7.09
CA SER A 40 -16.78 1.03 -7.66
C SER A 40 -15.81 -0.09 -7.25
N PHE A 41 -14.59 0.25 -6.84
CA PHE A 41 -13.50 -0.71 -6.55
C PHE A 41 -13.11 -0.76 -5.09
N LEU A 42 -13.41 0.29 -4.32
CA LEU A 42 -12.95 0.45 -2.95
C LEU A 42 -14.02 1.13 -2.10
N LYS A 43 -14.25 0.57 -0.91
CA LYS A 43 -14.85 1.29 0.22
C LYS A 43 -13.88 1.25 1.40
N GLY A 44 -14.06 2.14 2.35
CA GLY A 44 -13.30 2.09 3.58
C GLY A 44 -13.59 3.21 4.53
N GLU A 45 -13.06 3.06 5.73
CA GLU A 45 -13.24 3.98 6.84
C GLU A 45 -11.99 4.05 7.72
N VAL A 46 -11.82 5.17 8.41
CA VAL A 46 -10.80 5.35 9.45
C VAL A 46 -11.41 4.87 10.76
N LEU A 47 -10.78 3.88 11.37
CA LEU A 47 -11.21 3.31 12.66
C LEU A 47 -10.53 4.00 13.84
N GLU A 48 -9.26 4.38 13.68
CA GLU A 48 -8.47 5.08 14.70
C GLU A 48 -7.59 6.15 14.06
N GLY A 49 -7.49 7.31 14.71
CA GLY A 49 -6.68 8.44 14.22
C GLY A 49 -7.36 9.22 13.10
N ASP A 50 -6.55 9.73 12.17
CA ASP A 50 -7.00 10.59 11.06
C ASP A 50 -6.74 9.96 9.68
N GLY A 51 -6.20 8.73 9.65
CA GLY A 51 -5.89 7.97 8.44
C GLY A 51 -4.60 8.38 7.72
N LYS A 52 -3.92 9.45 8.18
CA LYS A 52 -2.69 10.01 7.57
C LYS A 52 -1.51 10.10 8.54
N SER A 53 -1.77 10.14 9.84
CA SER A 53 -0.75 10.16 10.89
C SER A 53 -0.32 8.75 11.23
N LEU A 54 0.96 8.58 11.60
CA LEU A 54 1.49 7.29 12.06
C LEU A 54 0.62 6.74 13.19
N GLY A 55 0.34 5.44 13.12
CA GLY A 55 -0.51 4.73 14.06
C GLY A 55 -1.99 4.72 13.69
N SER A 56 -2.44 5.51 12.71
CA SER A 56 -3.82 5.47 12.24
C SER A 56 -4.19 4.09 11.70
N VAL A 57 -5.42 3.66 11.99
CA VAL A 57 -5.98 2.37 11.57
C VAL A 57 -7.11 2.62 10.58
N THR A 58 -7.04 1.95 9.43
CA THR A 58 -8.06 2.01 8.38
C THR A 58 -8.53 0.62 8.00
N GLN A 59 -9.82 0.50 7.71
CA GLN A 59 -10.39 -0.72 7.11
C GLN A 59 -10.76 -0.43 5.66
N TRP A 60 -10.33 -1.31 4.76
CA TRP A 60 -10.64 -1.27 3.34
C TRP A 60 -11.43 -2.50 2.91
N GLU A 61 -12.36 -2.28 2.00
CA GLU A 61 -13.10 -3.32 1.28
C GLU A 61 -12.80 -3.16 -0.22
N TYR A 62 -12.10 -4.12 -0.80
CA TYR A 62 -11.76 -4.13 -2.23
C TYR A 62 -12.70 -5.04 -3.02
N PHE A 63 -13.25 -4.48 -4.10
CA PHE A 63 -14.13 -5.15 -5.06
C PHE A 63 -13.34 -5.45 -6.33
N LEU A 64 -12.53 -6.52 -6.30
CA LEU A 64 -11.53 -6.82 -7.34
C LEU A 64 -12.10 -7.46 -8.61
N GLY A 65 -13.40 -7.77 -8.65
CA GLY A 65 -14.11 -8.25 -9.85
C GLY A 65 -13.75 -9.67 -10.32
N VAL A 66 -12.79 -10.35 -9.68
CA VAL A 66 -12.44 -11.75 -9.98
C VAL A 66 -13.59 -12.70 -9.65
N ASN A 67 -14.30 -12.41 -8.55
CA ASN A 67 -15.56 -13.03 -8.18
C ASN A 67 -16.52 -11.92 -7.71
N PRO A 68 -17.69 -11.73 -8.34
CA PRO A 68 -18.63 -10.65 -8.00
C PRO A 68 -19.13 -10.67 -6.55
N ASN A 69 -19.04 -11.82 -5.88
CA ASN A 69 -19.49 -12.00 -4.50
C ASN A 69 -18.33 -11.94 -3.49
N GLU A 70 -17.09 -11.76 -3.95
CA GLU A 70 -15.92 -11.74 -3.08
C GLU A 70 -15.50 -10.29 -2.80
N VAL A 71 -15.48 -9.95 -1.51
CA VAL A 71 -14.97 -8.67 -1.01
C VAL A 71 -13.74 -8.97 -0.19
N PHE A 72 -12.62 -8.34 -0.56
CA PHE A 72 -11.39 -8.47 0.19
C PHE A 72 -11.34 -7.38 1.25
N VAL A 73 -11.44 -7.78 2.52
CA VAL A 73 -11.44 -6.86 3.65
C VAL A 73 -10.05 -6.88 4.30
N VAL A 74 -9.44 -5.72 4.43
CA VAL A 74 -8.17 -5.56 5.16
C VAL A 74 -8.30 -4.46 6.19
N LYS A 75 -7.82 -4.77 7.38
CA LYS A 75 -7.60 -3.80 8.44
C LYS A 75 -6.10 -3.56 8.54
N GLU A 76 -5.69 -2.33 8.34
CA GLU A 76 -4.27 -1.96 8.27
C GLU A 76 -3.94 -0.78 9.17
N LYS A 77 -2.67 -0.69 9.57
CA LYS A 77 -2.11 0.39 10.36
C LYS A 77 -0.98 1.05 9.58
N LEU A 78 -0.97 2.37 9.55
CA LEU A 78 0.13 3.15 8.99
C LEU A 78 1.31 3.15 9.98
N VAL A 79 2.42 2.52 9.63
CA VAL A 79 3.56 2.30 10.55
C VAL A 79 4.80 3.11 10.20
N GLU A 80 4.94 3.54 8.95
CA GLU A 80 6.11 4.28 8.49
C GLU A 80 5.71 5.29 7.40
N ILE A 81 6.32 6.47 7.46
CA ILE A 81 6.32 7.48 6.40
C ILE A 81 7.74 8.04 6.34
N ASP A 82 8.34 8.03 5.16
CA ASP A 82 9.64 8.62 4.90
C ASP A 82 9.53 9.63 3.75
N ASP A 83 9.56 10.91 4.12
CA ASP A 83 9.49 12.03 3.17
C ASP A 83 10.72 12.11 2.25
N LYS A 84 11.88 11.64 2.71
CA LYS A 84 13.12 11.68 1.93
C LYS A 84 13.10 10.64 0.82
N SER A 85 12.65 9.42 1.12
CA SER A 85 12.53 8.35 0.12
C SER A 85 11.18 8.34 -0.60
N MET A 86 10.26 9.25 -0.26
CA MET A 86 8.89 9.28 -0.78
C MET A 86 8.20 7.91 -0.62
N SER A 87 8.31 7.32 0.58
CA SER A 87 7.75 6.00 0.87
C SER A 87 6.85 5.99 2.10
N PHE A 88 5.96 4.99 2.16
CA PHE A 88 5.17 4.67 3.34
C PHE A 88 4.97 3.16 3.46
N THR A 89 4.76 2.70 4.69
CA THR A 89 4.51 1.30 5.02
C THR A 89 3.21 1.16 5.81
N ARG A 90 2.38 0.21 5.43
CA ARG A 90 1.16 -0.20 6.13
C ARG A 90 1.19 -1.67 6.44
N GLU A 91 0.83 -2.02 7.66
CA GLU A 91 0.81 -3.40 8.12
C GLU A 91 -0.63 -3.84 8.33
N ALA A 92 -0.97 -5.02 7.83
CA ALA A 92 -2.22 -5.66 8.22
C ALA A 92 -2.20 -6.02 9.71
N ILE A 93 -3.24 -5.60 10.44
CA ILE A 93 -3.35 -5.88 11.89
C ILE A 93 -4.25 -7.07 12.22
N GLU A 94 -4.94 -7.62 11.22
CA GLU A 94 -5.77 -8.83 11.32
C GLU A 94 -5.48 -9.76 10.14
N ASP A 95 -5.84 -11.05 10.25
CA ASP A 95 -5.66 -12.02 9.16
C ASP A 95 -6.46 -11.59 7.93
N VAL A 96 -5.78 -10.96 6.98
CA VAL A 96 -6.36 -10.45 5.74
C VAL A 96 -6.76 -11.58 4.80
N MET A 97 -6.05 -12.70 4.89
CA MET A 97 -6.12 -13.82 3.98
C MET A 97 -6.23 -15.10 4.79
N LYS A 98 -7.23 -15.94 4.48
CA LYS A 98 -7.40 -17.27 5.11
C LYS A 98 -6.14 -18.15 5.10
N ASN A 99 -5.17 -17.84 4.22
CA ASN A 99 -3.98 -18.64 3.95
C ASN A 99 -2.64 -17.93 4.25
N HIS A 100 -2.62 -16.65 4.63
CA HIS A 100 -1.37 -15.91 4.87
C HIS A 100 -1.43 -15.14 6.18
N LYS A 101 -0.47 -15.44 7.08
CA LYS A 101 -0.40 -14.91 8.45
C LYS A 101 -0.21 -13.39 8.56
N ARG A 102 0.20 -12.71 7.47
CA ARG A 102 0.46 -11.26 7.43
C ARG A 102 0.66 -10.78 5.98
N PHE A 103 0.10 -9.61 5.65
CA PHE A 103 0.36 -8.89 4.39
C PHE A 103 0.71 -7.45 4.73
N ASP A 104 1.96 -7.06 4.46
CA ASP A 104 2.43 -5.70 4.65
C ASP A 104 2.59 -5.04 3.28
N LEU A 105 2.11 -3.80 3.16
CA LEU A 105 2.22 -2.99 1.97
C LEU A 105 3.29 -1.92 2.18
N LYS A 106 4.34 -1.94 1.37
CA LYS A 106 5.27 -0.82 1.24
C LYS A 106 5.16 -0.23 -0.15
N VAL A 107 5.04 1.09 -0.23
CA VAL A 107 5.00 1.81 -1.51
C VAL A 107 6.05 2.90 -1.48
N THR A 108 6.80 3.00 -2.57
CA THR A 108 7.80 4.04 -2.81
C THR A 108 7.46 4.75 -4.13
N VAL A 109 7.47 6.08 -4.12
CA VAL A 109 7.24 6.89 -5.32
C VAL A 109 8.56 7.36 -5.87
N ILE A 110 8.94 6.88 -7.06
CA ILE A 110 10.22 7.19 -7.69
C ILE A 110 10.02 8.24 -8.80
N PRO A 111 10.72 9.39 -8.78
CA PRO A 111 10.66 10.38 -9.86
C PRO A 111 11.20 9.82 -11.18
N LYS A 112 10.49 10.06 -12.29
CA LYS A 112 10.98 9.73 -13.63
C LYS A 112 12.32 10.44 -13.89
N GLY A 113 13.30 9.70 -14.40
CA GLY A 113 14.64 10.24 -14.72
C GLY A 113 15.61 10.29 -13.53
N THR A 114 15.25 9.70 -12.38
CA THR A 114 16.20 9.41 -11.28
C THR A 114 16.73 7.97 -11.32
N GLU A 115 16.30 7.18 -12.31
CA GLU A 115 17.10 6.05 -12.76
C GLU A 115 18.40 6.63 -13.33
N GLU A 116 19.47 6.51 -12.56
CA GLU A 116 20.74 6.16 -13.18
C GLU A 116 20.44 5.04 -14.16
N SER A 117 20.51 5.39 -15.44
CA SER A 117 20.62 4.46 -16.54
C SER A 117 21.84 3.57 -16.28
N ILE A 118 21.65 2.49 -15.54
CA ILE A 118 22.56 1.35 -15.53
C ILE A 118 21.69 0.11 -15.63
N ASN A 119 21.30 -0.19 -16.87
CA ASN A 119 21.20 -1.56 -17.31
C ASN A 119 22.53 -2.24 -17.03
N GLU A 120 22.62 -3.09 -16.00
CA GLU A 120 23.49 -4.26 -16.04
C GLU A 120 22.75 -5.46 -15.46
N HIS A 121 22.24 -6.30 -16.38
CA HIS A 121 22.14 -7.74 -16.13
C HIS A 121 23.44 -8.25 -15.53
N TYR A 122 23.39 -8.99 -14.41
CA TYR A 122 24.28 -10.14 -14.18
C TYR A 122 23.63 -11.13 -13.18
N ILE A 123 23.21 -12.26 -13.77
CA ILE A 123 23.05 -13.65 -13.28
C ILE A 123 22.33 -13.89 -11.94
#